data_AF-A0A6N7MFK4-F1
#
_entry.id   AF-A0A6N7MFK4-F1
#
_cell.length_a   1.000
_cell.length_b   1.000
_cell.length_c   1.000
_cell.angle_alpha   90.00
_cell.angle_beta   90.00
_cell.angle_gamma   90.00
#
_symmetry.space_group_name_H-M   'P 1'
#
loop_
_entity.id
_entity.type
_entity.pdbx_description
1 polymer ?
#
loop_
_entity_poly.entity_id
_entity_poly.type
_entity_poly.pdbx_seq_one_letter_code
_entity_poly.pdbx_strand_id
1 'polypeptide(L)'
;MKLIYFNHFQVSLMAFAVFFGFSLQLNAQKDSEKSSPHYIFPTFTKGSVVMKDGNTKQAILNYNTVTQEMIFEQYGKRLALDKLETIDTVIIQDRKFIPVGEVFYEVALVASISLFIQHKSDLISEGKPIGYGTKKQTTSSTIFSKLIAPDGLYPLKLPDEFYVINTSVNWIQKDESMVKFITKRQFLKIFKEQENKLKQFIKENKINLKVSEDIIMLVNYCNELVL
;
A
#
# COMPACT_ATOMS: atom_id res chain seq x y z
N MET A 1 -22.74 66.22 -36.97
CA MET A 1 -23.88 66.80 -36.21
C MET A 1 -23.75 66.28 -34.78
N LYS A 2 -23.03 67.03 -33.93
CA LYS A 2 -23.56 67.84 -32.80
C LYS A 2 -24.24 66.94 -31.75
N LEU A 3 -23.57 66.70 -30.61
CA LEU A 3 -23.77 67.41 -29.32
C LEU A 3 -25.17 67.13 -28.77
N ILE A 4 -25.30 66.64 -27.53
CA ILE A 4 -25.47 67.52 -26.36
C ILE A 4 -25.08 66.79 -25.05
N TYR A 5 -24.27 67.52 -24.28
CA TYR A 5 -23.89 67.37 -22.87
C TYR A 5 -25.03 67.75 -21.90
N PHE A 6 -24.76 67.57 -20.60
CA PHE A 6 -25.38 68.15 -19.38
C PHE A 6 -26.21 67.13 -18.56
N ASN A 7 -26.04 66.96 -17.25
CA ASN A 7 -25.38 67.81 -16.27
C ASN A 7 -24.98 67.05 -14.98
N HIS A 8 -24.05 67.67 -14.25
CA HIS A 8 -23.52 67.32 -12.94
C HIS A 8 -24.56 67.13 -11.83
N PHE A 9 -24.29 66.20 -10.91
CA PHE A 9 -24.58 66.41 -9.49
C PHE A 9 -23.56 65.64 -8.63
N GLN A 10 -22.68 66.38 -7.95
CA GLN A 10 -21.87 65.85 -6.85
C GLN A 10 -22.77 65.72 -5.62
N VAL A 11 -22.82 64.54 -5.00
CA VAL A 11 -23.07 64.43 -3.56
C VAL A 11 -22.15 63.37 -2.95
N SER A 12 -21.49 63.83 -1.90
CA SER A 12 -20.57 63.15 -1.01
C SER A 12 -21.27 62.08 -0.15
N LEU A 13 -20.52 61.02 0.17
CA LEU A 13 -20.50 60.28 1.44
C LEU A 13 -21.83 59.83 2.06
N MET A 14 -22.11 58.53 1.96
CA MET A 14 -22.60 57.77 3.12
C MET A 14 -22.27 56.29 2.95
N ALA A 15 -21.38 55.81 3.82
CA ALA A 15 -21.16 54.39 4.04
C ALA A 15 -22.44 53.80 4.64
N PHE A 16 -22.97 52.74 4.02
CA PHE A 16 -23.90 51.84 4.67
C PHE A 16 -23.36 50.42 4.53
N ALA A 17 -22.81 49.92 5.63
CA ALA A 17 -22.37 48.56 5.78
C ALA A 17 -23.59 47.64 5.68
N VAL A 18 -23.60 46.78 4.67
CA VAL A 18 -24.44 45.57 4.67
C VAL A 18 -23.47 44.39 4.67
N PHE A 19 -23.04 44.01 5.87
CA PHE A 19 -22.45 42.70 6.11
C PHE A 19 -23.59 41.68 5.97
N PHE A 20 -23.86 41.25 4.74
CA PHE A 20 -24.64 40.04 4.51
C PHE A 20 -23.76 38.89 4.97
N GLY A 21 -24.00 38.43 6.20
CA GLY A 21 -23.42 37.21 6.74
C GLY A 21 -23.91 36.02 5.93
N PHE A 22 -23.28 35.79 4.78
CA PHE A 22 -23.31 34.52 4.10
C PHE A 22 -22.48 33.58 4.99
N SER A 23 -23.15 32.90 5.91
CA SER A 23 -22.61 31.75 6.61
C SER A 23 -22.31 30.69 5.54
N LEU A 24 -21.08 30.71 5.03
CA LEU A 24 -20.50 29.55 4.38
C LEU A 24 -20.57 28.42 5.40
N GLN A 25 -21.55 27.52 5.22
CA GLN A 25 -21.52 26.22 5.85
C GLN A 25 -20.34 25.47 5.24
N LEU A 26 -19.16 25.69 5.82
CA LEU A 26 -18.01 24.82 5.66
C LEU A 26 -18.39 23.48 6.30
N ASN A 27 -18.93 22.57 5.52
CA ASN A 27 -18.88 21.15 5.84
C ASN A 27 -17.44 20.67 5.68
N ALA A 28 -16.59 21.08 6.61
CA ALA A 28 -15.21 20.63 6.73
C ALA A 28 -15.12 19.59 7.86
N GLN A 29 -15.62 18.39 7.57
CA GLN A 29 -15.19 17.17 8.26
C GLN A 29 -15.44 15.97 7.35
N LYS A 30 -14.74 15.94 6.21
CA LYS A 30 -14.35 14.65 5.65
C LYS A 30 -13.20 14.21 6.54
N ASP A 31 -13.50 13.43 7.58
CA ASP A 31 -12.46 12.67 8.27
C ASP A 31 -11.61 12.06 7.16
N SER A 32 -10.37 12.52 7.04
CA SER A 32 -9.44 11.86 6.13
C SER A 32 -9.45 10.42 6.59
N GLU A 33 -9.88 9.53 5.71
CA GLU A 33 -10.01 8.11 5.98
C GLU A 33 -8.61 7.63 6.31
N LYS A 34 -8.27 7.68 7.61
CA LYS A 34 -6.90 7.50 8.08
C LYS A 34 -6.45 6.13 7.63
N SER A 35 -5.34 6.08 6.89
CA SER A 35 -4.69 4.85 6.44
C SER A 35 -4.74 3.82 7.55
N SER A 36 -5.50 2.74 7.34
CA SER A 36 -5.50 1.65 8.30
C SER A 36 -4.23 0.83 8.10
N PRO A 37 -3.51 0.48 9.17
CA PRO A 37 -2.14 0.01 9.05
C PRO A 37 -2.06 -1.39 8.41
N HIS A 38 -3.17 -2.13 8.32
CA HIS A 38 -3.23 -3.41 7.61
C HIS A 38 -3.33 -3.27 6.09
N TYR A 39 -3.56 -2.08 5.53
CA TYR A 39 -3.57 -1.83 4.09
C TYR A 39 -2.28 -1.16 3.62
N ILE A 40 -1.77 -1.54 2.44
CA ILE A 40 -0.54 -0.94 1.89
C ILE A 40 -0.76 0.43 1.26
N PHE A 41 -1.97 0.71 0.75
CA PHE A 41 -2.31 2.02 0.19
C PHE A 41 -3.06 2.82 1.26
N PRO A 42 -2.78 4.13 1.41
CA PRO A 42 -3.45 4.97 2.41
C PRO A 42 -4.97 5.04 2.25
N THR A 43 -5.44 4.89 1.01
CA THR A 43 -6.86 4.84 0.67
C THR A 43 -7.06 3.80 -0.43
N PHE A 44 -8.27 3.25 -0.50
CA PHE A 44 -8.66 2.41 -1.64
C PHE A 44 -8.57 3.24 -2.92
N THR A 45 -7.83 2.74 -3.90
CA THR A 45 -7.39 3.50 -5.07
C THR A 45 -7.86 2.80 -6.34
N LYS A 46 -8.25 3.56 -7.35
CA LYS A 46 -8.60 3.01 -8.65
C LYS A 46 -7.40 2.24 -9.22
N GLY A 47 -7.64 1.01 -9.65
CA GLY A 47 -6.67 0.15 -10.29
C GLY A 47 -7.33 -0.81 -11.29
N SER A 48 -6.50 -1.58 -11.98
CA SER A 48 -6.90 -2.50 -13.03
C SER A 48 -6.59 -3.94 -12.62
N VAL A 49 -7.56 -4.83 -12.80
CA VAL A 49 -7.37 -6.28 -12.71
C VAL A 49 -7.29 -6.81 -14.14
N VAL A 50 -6.09 -7.24 -14.53
CA VAL A 50 -5.80 -7.87 -15.82
C VAL A 50 -5.98 -9.37 -15.66
N MET A 51 -6.83 -9.95 -16.50
CA MET A 51 -7.13 -11.37 -16.54
C MET A 51 -6.18 -12.07 -17.52
N LYS A 52 -5.96 -13.38 -17.34
CA LYS A 52 -5.10 -14.18 -18.22
C LYS A 52 -5.58 -14.31 -19.65
N ASP A 53 -6.87 -14.08 -19.90
CA ASP A 53 -7.45 -14.02 -21.25
C ASP A 53 -7.25 -12.65 -21.92
N GLY A 54 -6.57 -11.70 -21.25
CA GLY A 54 -6.31 -10.35 -21.72
C GLY A 54 -7.39 -9.32 -21.36
N ASN A 55 -8.54 -9.76 -20.83
CA ASN A 55 -9.57 -8.83 -20.40
C ASN A 55 -9.10 -8.01 -19.20
N THR A 56 -9.49 -6.73 -19.14
CA THR A 56 -9.14 -5.85 -18.03
C THR A 56 -10.40 -5.26 -17.40
N LYS A 57 -10.49 -5.34 -16.08
CA LYS A 57 -11.58 -4.73 -15.29
C LYS A 57 -11.02 -3.63 -14.40
N GLN A 58 -11.71 -2.49 -14.37
CA GLN A 58 -11.38 -1.42 -13.43
C GLN A 58 -12.10 -1.65 -12.11
N ALA A 59 -11.39 -1.47 -11.00
CA ALA A 59 -11.93 -1.60 -9.65
C ALA A 59 -11.28 -0.57 -8.72
N ILE A 60 -11.92 -0.32 -7.58
CA ILE A 60 -11.35 0.44 -6.47
C ILE A 60 -10.71 -0.58 -5.54
N LEU A 61 -9.39 -0.56 -5.37
CA LEU A 61 -8.59 -1.65 -4.82
C LEU A 61 -7.69 -1.20 -3.68
N ASN A 62 -7.34 -2.14 -2.80
CA ASN A 62 -6.25 -2.05 -1.84
C ASN A 62 -5.73 -3.47 -1.56
N TYR A 63 -4.59 -3.61 -0.88
CA TYR A 63 -4.05 -4.91 -0.50
C TYR A 63 -3.93 -4.99 1.02
N ASN A 64 -4.53 -6.02 1.60
CA ASN A 64 -4.51 -6.28 3.03
C ASN A 64 -3.28 -7.13 3.39
N THR A 65 -2.35 -6.58 4.15
CA THR A 65 -1.09 -7.25 4.55
C THR A 65 -1.28 -8.37 5.59
N VAL A 66 -2.38 -8.38 6.33
CA VAL A 66 -2.64 -9.42 7.35
C VAL A 66 -3.18 -10.68 6.68
N THR A 67 -4.14 -10.53 5.77
CA THR A 67 -4.69 -11.66 5.00
C THR A 67 -3.93 -11.97 3.73
N GLN A 68 -3.12 -11.02 3.25
CA GLN A 68 -2.37 -11.07 2.00
C GLN A 68 -3.25 -11.15 0.75
N GLU A 69 -4.45 -10.58 0.83
CA GLU A 69 -5.44 -10.57 -0.24
C GLU A 69 -5.59 -9.18 -0.86
N MET A 70 -5.93 -9.18 -2.15
CA MET A 70 -6.36 -7.97 -2.85
C MET A 70 -7.83 -7.72 -2.56
N ILE A 71 -8.15 -6.57 -1.96
CA ILE A 71 -9.49 -6.18 -1.56
C ILE A 71 -10.03 -5.18 -2.58
N PHE A 72 -11.25 -5.39 -3.07
CA PHE A 72 -11.96 -4.44 -3.91
C PHE A 72 -13.17 -3.86 -3.19
N GLU A 73 -13.49 -2.60 -3.48
CA GLU A 73 -14.68 -1.93 -2.98
C GLU A 73 -15.77 -1.91 -4.07
N GLN A 74 -16.96 -2.40 -3.71
CA GLN A 74 -18.13 -2.41 -4.57
C GLN A 74 -19.40 -2.16 -3.73
N TYR A 75 -20.21 -1.17 -4.12
CA TYR A 75 -21.47 -0.84 -3.41
C TYR A 75 -21.30 -0.61 -1.89
N GLY A 76 -20.19 0.02 -1.47
CA GLY A 76 -19.87 0.26 -0.05
C GLY A 76 -19.42 -0.98 0.71
N LYS A 77 -19.25 -2.12 0.02
CA LYS A 77 -18.75 -3.38 0.56
C LYS A 77 -17.30 -3.60 0.12
N ARG A 78 -16.50 -4.22 0.99
CA ARG A 78 -15.10 -4.55 0.73
C ARG A 78 -14.93 -6.05 0.75
N LEU A 79 -14.51 -6.62 -0.36
CA LEU A 79 -14.44 -8.06 -0.61
C LEU A 79 -13.06 -8.41 -1.15
N ALA A 80 -12.58 -9.62 -0.87
CA ALA A 80 -11.37 -10.14 -1.50
C ALA A 80 -11.64 -10.50 -2.97
N LEU A 81 -10.67 -10.27 -3.86
CA LEU A 81 -10.70 -10.85 -5.20
C LEU A 81 -10.70 -12.38 -5.08
N ASP A 82 -11.55 -13.03 -5.86
CA ASP A 82 -11.65 -14.48 -5.96
C ASP A 82 -11.01 -14.98 -7.28
N LYS A 83 -10.94 -16.31 -7.43
CA LYS A 83 -10.48 -16.97 -8.66
C LYS A 83 -9.12 -16.47 -9.14
N LEU A 84 -8.15 -16.42 -8.22
CA LEU A 84 -6.83 -15.87 -8.47
C LEU A 84 -6.11 -16.57 -9.64
N GLU A 85 -6.45 -17.82 -9.92
CA GLU A 85 -5.95 -18.58 -11.06
C GLU A 85 -6.32 -17.98 -12.42
N THR A 86 -7.35 -17.13 -12.49
CA THR A 86 -7.79 -16.43 -13.70
C THR A 86 -7.18 -15.04 -13.85
N ILE A 87 -6.61 -14.50 -12.77
CA ILE A 87 -5.96 -13.19 -12.74
C ILE A 87 -4.52 -13.32 -13.22
N ASP A 88 -4.10 -12.42 -14.10
CA ASP A 88 -2.71 -12.28 -14.51
C ASP A 88 -1.99 -11.30 -13.58
N THR A 89 -2.47 -10.06 -13.54
CA THR A 89 -1.82 -8.97 -12.80
C THR A 89 -2.86 -7.99 -12.27
N VAL A 90 -2.66 -7.49 -11.05
CA VAL A 90 -3.37 -6.34 -10.50
C VAL A 90 -2.44 -5.12 -10.52
N ILE A 91 -2.92 -4.00 -11.05
CA ILE A 91 -2.15 -2.76 -11.20
C ILE A 91 -2.86 -1.66 -10.40
N ILE A 92 -2.16 -1.08 -9.42
CA ILE A 92 -2.66 0.03 -8.61
C ILE A 92 -1.58 1.10 -8.62
N GLN A 93 -1.91 2.28 -9.16
CA GLN A 93 -0.92 3.32 -9.47
C GLN A 93 0.17 2.76 -10.40
N ASP A 94 1.44 2.85 -10.00
CA ASP A 94 2.62 2.32 -10.71
C ASP A 94 3.06 0.93 -10.20
N ARG A 95 2.33 0.36 -9.23
CA ARG A 95 2.66 -0.91 -8.58
C ARG A 95 1.90 -2.07 -9.22
N LYS A 96 2.61 -3.17 -9.46
CA LYS A 96 2.07 -4.39 -10.06
C LYS A 96 2.10 -5.54 -9.06
N PHE A 97 1.03 -6.29 -8.97
CA PHE A 97 0.88 -7.43 -8.08
C PHE A 97 0.46 -8.65 -8.88
N ILE A 98 1.15 -9.78 -8.70
CA ILE A 98 0.82 -11.04 -9.35
C ILE A 98 0.34 -12.07 -8.32
N PRO A 99 -0.65 -12.92 -8.65
CA PRO A 99 -1.09 -13.98 -7.77
C PRO A 99 -0.02 -15.09 -7.69
N VAL A 100 0.27 -15.55 -6.48
CA VAL A 100 1.19 -16.66 -6.17
C VAL A 100 0.50 -17.57 -5.15
N GLY A 101 -0.15 -18.62 -5.64
CA GLY A 101 -1.08 -19.41 -4.81
C GLY A 101 -2.26 -18.54 -4.38
N GLU A 102 -2.52 -18.48 -3.08
CA GLU A 102 -3.63 -17.73 -2.48
C GLU A 102 -3.25 -16.29 -2.06
N VAL A 103 -2.04 -15.82 -2.40
CA VAL A 103 -1.55 -14.48 -2.01
C VAL A 103 -1.08 -13.70 -3.24
N PHE A 104 -0.71 -12.44 -3.05
CA PHE A 104 -0.10 -11.63 -4.10
C PHE A 104 1.32 -11.19 -3.74
N TYR A 105 2.21 -11.19 -4.73
CA TYR A 105 3.52 -10.56 -4.64
C TYR A 105 3.55 -9.29 -5.46
N GLU A 106 4.12 -8.22 -4.91
CA GLU A 106 4.47 -7.04 -5.69
C GLU A 106 5.69 -7.36 -6.57
N VAL A 107 5.64 -6.96 -7.83
CA VAL A 107 6.75 -7.04 -8.78
C VAL A 107 7.59 -5.77 -8.66
N ALA A 108 8.72 -5.85 -7.97
CA ALA A 108 9.58 -4.69 -7.71
C ALA A 108 10.66 -4.49 -8.80
N LEU A 109 11.12 -5.56 -9.42
CA LEU A 109 12.08 -5.52 -10.54
C LEU A 109 11.90 -6.74 -11.45
N VAL A 110 11.87 -6.51 -12.76
CA VAL A 110 11.87 -7.58 -13.78
C VAL A 110 13.18 -7.54 -14.55
N ALA A 111 14.00 -8.58 -14.38
CA ALA A 111 15.28 -8.79 -15.04
C ALA A 111 15.67 -10.28 -14.96
N SER A 112 16.86 -10.66 -15.46
CA SER A 112 17.39 -12.03 -15.32
C SER A 112 17.39 -12.52 -13.86
N ILE A 113 17.68 -11.59 -12.93
CA ILE A 113 17.44 -11.73 -11.51
C ILE A 113 16.30 -10.76 -11.16
N SER A 114 15.10 -11.29 -11.01
CA SER A 114 13.90 -10.51 -10.68
C SER A 114 13.68 -10.44 -9.15
N LEU A 115 13.07 -9.34 -8.71
CA LEU A 115 12.75 -9.08 -7.31
C LEU A 115 11.24 -8.97 -7.11
N PHE A 116 10.75 -9.70 -6.12
CA PHE A 116 9.37 -9.64 -5.66
C PHE A 116 9.30 -9.31 -4.17
N ILE A 117 8.24 -8.63 -3.76
CA ILE A 117 7.98 -8.29 -2.37
C ILE A 117 6.65 -8.94 -1.95
N GLN A 118 6.70 -9.80 -0.95
CA GLN A 118 5.51 -10.32 -0.30
C GLN A 118 5.19 -9.41 0.89
N HIS A 119 4.20 -8.55 0.70
CA HIS A 119 3.71 -7.68 1.77
C HIS A 119 2.95 -8.49 2.79
N LYS A 120 3.43 -8.49 4.03
CA LYS A 120 2.86 -9.28 5.12
C LYS A 120 2.93 -8.52 6.43
N SER A 121 1.90 -8.66 7.25
CA SER A 121 1.88 -8.20 8.62
C SER A 121 1.38 -9.26 9.58
N ASP A 122 1.97 -9.30 10.77
CA ASP A 122 1.43 -10.04 11.90
C ASP A 122 0.47 -9.13 12.67
N LEU A 123 -0.71 -9.63 13.02
CA LEU A 123 -1.65 -8.95 13.90
C LEU A 123 -1.24 -9.23 15.35
N ILE A 124 -1.25 -8.19 16.20
CA ILE A 124 -0.94 -8.30 17.62
C ILE A 124 -2.13 -7.75 18.40
N SER A 125 -2.53 -8.45 19.46
CA SER A 125 -3.53 -7.96 20.40
C SER A 125 -2.86 -7.50 21.69
N GLU A 126 -3.35 -6.38 22.23
CA GLU A 126 -3.07 -5.98 23.60
C GLU A 126 -3.76 -6.98 24.54
N GLY A 127 -2.98 -7.86 25.18
CA GLY A 127 -3.52 -8.72 26.22
C GLY A 127 -4.08 -7.88 27.37
N LYS A 128 -5.26 -8.22 27.90
CA LYS A 128 -5.79 -7.58 29.11
C LYS A 128 -4.75 -7.71 30.24
N PRO A 129 -4.48 -6.64 31.03
CA PRO A 129 -3.55 -6.72 32.14
C PRO A 129 -4.15 -7.61 33.24
N ILE A 130 -3.77 -8.88 33.26
CA ILE A 130 -3.91 -9.77 34.41
C ILE A 130 -2.60 -9.60 35.18
N GLY A 131 -2.66 -9.25 36.48
CA GLY A 131 -1.54 -8.77 37.27
C GLY A 131 -0.20 -9.50 37.08
N TYR A 132 0.90 -8.76 37.26
CA TYR A 132 2.30 -9.14 37.05
C TYR A 132 2.70 -9.46 35.60
N GLY A 133 3.09 -8.41 34.86
CA GLY A 133 4.00 -8.52 33.71
C GLY A 133 3.41 -9.10 32.43
N THR A 134 2.48 -8.39 31.80
CA THR A 134 1.84 -8.85 30.56
C THR A 134 2.81 -8.84 29.37
N LYS A 135 2.80 -9.93 28.59
CA LYS A 135 3.53 -10.07 27.32
C LYS A 135 2.59 -9.73 26.15
N LYS A 136 3.10 -9.07 25.12
CA LYS A 136 2.42 -8.90 23.82
C LYS A 136 2.25 -10.28 23.17
N GLN A 137 1.06 -10.62 22.67
CA GLN A 137 0.78 -11.90 22.03
C GLN A 137 0.50 -11.70 20.54
N THR A 138 1.28 -12.36 19.68
CA THR A 138 0.96 -12.49 18.26
C THR A 138 -0.38 -13.20 18.12
N THR A 139 -1.34 -12.58 17.44
CA THR A 139 -2.63 -13.19 17.16
C THR A 139 -2.55 -13.98 15.86
N SER A 140 -3.19 -15.16 15.84
CA SER A 140 -3.25 -15.97 14.62
C SER A 140 -4.13 -15.31 13.56
N SER A 141 -3.92 -15.67 12.30
CA SER A 141 -4.81 -15.32 11.18
C SER A 141 -6.28 -15.63 11.50
N THR A 142 -6.55 -16.68 12.29
CA THR A 142 -7.89 -17.07 12.76
C THR A 142 -8.62 -15.97 13.54
N ILE A 143 -7.89 -15.13 14.29
CA ILE A 143 -8.50 -14.01 15.02
C ILE A 143 -8.86 -12.88 14.05
N PHE A 144 -8.02 -12.62 13.05
CA PHE A 144 -8.37 -11.66 11.99
C PHE A 144 -9.56 -12.16 11.16
N SER A 145 -9.67 -13.45 10.87
CA SER A 145 -10.85 -14.02 10.19
C SER A 145 -12.15 -13.81 10.98
N LYS A 146 -12.08 -13.66 12.31
CA LYS A 146 -13.24 -13.27 13.14
C LYS A 146 -13.57 -11.78 13.06
N LEU A 147 -12.59 -10.94 12.67
CA LEU A 147 -12.80 -9.51 12.39
C LEU A 147 -13.40 -9.29 11.01
N ILE A 148 -13.18 -10.21 10.07
CA ILE A 148 -13.93 -10.26 8.81
C ILE A 148 -15.39 -10.53 9.20
N ALA A 149 -16.30 -9.68 8.72
CA ALA A 149 -17.70 -9.83 9.03
C ALA A 149 -18.22 -11.19 8.51
N PRO A 150 -19.26 -11.78 9.11
CA PRO A 150 -19.76 -13.11 8.71
C PRO A 150 -20.13 -13.24 7.22
N ASP A 151 -20.37 -12.12 6.53
CA ASP A 151 -20.64 -12.03 5.10
C ASP A 151 -19.39 -11.81 4.23
N GLY A 152 -18.19 -11.96 4.79
CA GLY A 152 -16.90 -11.83 4.10
C GLY A 152 -16.44 -10.38 3.93
N LEU A 153 -17.06 -9.42 4.62
CA LEU A 153 -16.69 -8.01 4.48
C LEU A 153 -15.46 -7.64 5.31
N TYR A 154 -14.53 -6.95 4.66
CA TYR A 154 -13.28 -6.50 5.28
C TYR A 154 -13.47 -5.15 5.96
N PRO A 155 -13.10 -5.04 7.25
CA PRO A 155 -13.18 -3.77 7.94
C PRO A 155 -12.18 -2.76 7.38
N LEU A 156 -12.58 -1.49 7.38
CA LEU A 156 -11.70 -0.39 7.03
C LEU A 156 -10.61 -0.21 8.09
N LYS A 157 -11.00 -0.24 9.36
CA LYS A 157 -10.14 0.02 10.52
C LYS A 157 -10.10 -1.21 11.41
N LEU A 158 -8.96 -1.44 12.04
CA LEU A 158 -8.84 -2.40 13.13
C LEU A 158 -9.50 -1.85 14.40
N PRO A 159 -10.04 -2.72 15.27
CA PRO A 159 -10.34 -2.33 16.64
C PRO A 159 -9.07 -1.85 17.39
N ASP A 160 -9.24 -0.97 18.36
CA ASP A 160 -8.13 -0.26 19.03
C ASP A 160 -7.18 -1.20 19.79
N GLU A 161 -7.66 -2.36 20.23
CA GLU A 161 -6.86 -3.38 20.91
C GLU A 161 -5.93 -4.17 19.98
N PHE A 162 -5.97 -3.90 18.66
CA PHE A 162 -5.12 -4.53 17.67
C PHE A 162 -4.19 -3.54 16.97
N TYR A 163 -2.97 -3.98 16.73
CA TYR A 163 -2.03 -3.31 15.84
C TYR A 163 -1.31 -4.34 14.98
N VAL A 164 -0.68 -3.86 13.90
CA VAL A 164 0.05 -4.71 12.97
C VAL A 164 1.54 -4.48 13.05
N ILE A 165 2.31 -5.54 12.87
CA ILE A 165 3.77 -5.50 12.72
C ILE A 165 4.09 -5.96 11.32
N ASN A 166 4.77 -5.13 10.55
CA ASN A 166 5.25 -5.51 9.21
C ASN A 166 6.27 -6.66 9.32
N THR A 167 5.95 -7.76 8.65
CA THR A 167 6.75 -8.98 8.52
C THR A 167 6.98 -9.35 7.06
N SER A 168 6.95 -8.35 6.17
CA SER A 168 7.17 -8.51 4.74
C SER A 168 8.51 -9.19 4.44
N VAL A 169 8.51 -9.99 3.39
CA VAL A 169 9.70 -10.72 2.93
C VAL A 169 9.98 -10.42 1.47
N ASN A 170 11.24 -10.50 1.09
CA ASN A 170 11.68 -10.32 -0.28
C ASN A 170 11.99 -11.67 -0.91
N TRP A 171 11.87 -11.72 -2.23
CA TRP A 171 11.95 -12.92 -3.02
C TRP A 171 12.78 -12.66 -4.26
N ILE A 172 13.85 -13.43 -4.44
CA ILE A 172 14.65 -13.42 -5.66
C ILE A 172 14.19 -14.57 -6.54
N GLN A 173 13.81 -14.23 -7.77
CA GLN A 173 13.72 -15.20 -8.83
C GLN A 173 14.98 -15.12 -9.68
N LYS A 174 15.69 -16.24 -9.77
CA LYS A 174 16.84 -16.41 -10.66
C LYS A 174 16.73 -17.80 -11.26
N ASP A 175 16.85 -17.87 -12.58
CA ASP A 175 16.61 -19.11 -13.33
C ASP A 175 15.17 -19.61 -13.02
N GLU A 176 15.00 -20.89 -12.72
CA GLU A 176 13.70 -21.47 -12.30
C GLU A 176 13.49 -21.45 -10.77
N SER A 177 14.44 -20.88 -10.02
CA SER A 177 14.43 -20.91 -8.56
C SER A 177 13.87 -19.62 -7.96
N MET A 178 13.13 -19.78 -6.87
CA MET A 178 12.54 -18.69 -6.12
C MET A 178 12.95 -18.77 -4.65
N VAL A 179 13.75 -17.81 -4.19
CA VAL A 179 14.43 -17.88 -2.88
C VAL A 179 14.11 -16.64 -2.04
N LYS A 180 13.53 -16.86 -0.86
CA LYS A 180 13.22 -15.77 0.09
C LYS A 180 14.42 -15.27 0.86
N PHE A 181 14.43 -13.99 1.17
CA PHE A 181 15.33 -13.38 2.12
C PHE A 181 14.67 -12.22 2.89
N ILE A 182 15.14 -12.05 4.12
CA ILE A 182 14.77 -10.96 5.04
C ILE A 182 16.04 -10.23 5.49
N THR A 183 17.10 -10.99 5.71
CA THR A 183 18.36 -10.46 6.28
C THR A 183 19.45 -10.37 5.23
N LYS A 184 20.43 -9.47 5.45
CA LYS A 184 21.64 -9.36 4.63
C LYS A 184 22.36 -10.71 4.49
N ARG A 185 22.41 -11.50 5.57
CA ARG A 185 23.01 -12.83 5.56
C ARG A 185 22.29 -13.81 4.64
N GLN A 186 20.95 -13.80 4.63
CA GLN A 186 20.17 -14.65 3.73
C GLN A 186 20.37 -14.22 2.28
N PHE A 187 20.36 -12.91 2.00
CA PHE A 187 20.61 -12.38 0.66
C PHE A 187 21.97 -12.81 0.12
N LEU A 188 23.04 -12.63 0.89
CA LEU A 188 24.40 -13.00 0.48
C LEU A 188 24.55 -14.51 0.21
N LYS A 189 23.79 -15.36 0.91
CA LYS A 189 23.79 -16.81 0.66
C LYS A 189 23.18 -17.20 -0.70
N ILE A 190 22.38 -16.34 -1.31
CA ILE A 190 21.82 -16.54 -2.66
C ILE A 190 22.93 -16.38 -3.71
N PHE A 191 23.87 -15.45 -3.48
CA PHE A 191 24.93 -15.06 -4.41
C PHE A 191 26.33 -15.33 -3.83
N LYS A 192 26.60 -16.59 -3.47
CA LYS A 192 27.84 -16.96 -2.73
C LYS A 192 29.12 -16.59 -3.48
N GLU A 193 29.13 -16.75 -4.79
CA GLU A 193 30.30 -16.46 -5.64
C GLU A 193 30.64 -14.96 -5.65
N GLN A 194 29.62 -14.09 -5.56
CA GLN A 194 29.76 -12.64 -5.58
C GLN A 194 29.72 -12.02 -4.18
N GLU A 195 29.73 -12.83 -3.10
CA GLU A 195 29.47 -12.39 -1.72
C GLU A 195 30.38 -11.21 -1.28
N ASN A 196 31.67 -11.24 -1.63
CA ASN A 196 32.60 -10.17 -1.25
C ASN A 196 32.28 -8.83 -1.94
N LYS A 197 31.97 -8.85 -3.25
CA LYS A 197 31.58 -7.66 -4.01
C LYS A 197 30.28 -7.08 -3.46
N LEU A 198 29.30 -7.95 -3.16
CA LEU A 198 28.01 -7.53 -2.61
C LEU A 198 28.15 -6.94 -1.20
N LYS A 199 29.00 -7.50 -0.33
CA LYS A 199 29.30 -6.92 0.98
C LYS A 199 29.88 -5.51 0.86
N GLN A 200 30.81 -5.31 -0.08
CA GLN A 200 31.41 -4.01 -0.34
C GLN A 200 30.35 -3.01 -0.82
N PHE A 201 29.57 -3.38 -1.84
CA PHE A 201 28.50 -2.53 -2.39
C PHE A 201 27.47 -2.15 -1.33
N ILE A 202 27.02 -3.10 -0.50
CA ILE A 202 26.08 -2.85 0.61
C ILE A 202 26.64 -1.83 1.59
N LYS A 203 27.96 -1.89 1.88
CA LYS A 203 28.61 -0.99 2.84
C LYS A 203 28.76 0.42 2.25
N GLU A 204 29.27 0.52 1.03
CA GLU A 204 29.55 1.80 0.36
C GLU A 204 28.27 2.59 0.08
N ASN A 205 27.23 1.91 -0.41
CA ASN A 205 25.94 2.52 -0.72
C ASN A 205 24.98 2.55 0.49
N LYS A 206 25.42 2.09 1.66
CA LYS A 206 24.65 2.08 2.93
C LYS A 206 23.28 1.41 2.81
N ILE A 207 23.19 0.35 2.00
CA ILE A 207 21.95 -0.35 1.68
C ILE A 207 21.18 -0.79 2.94
N ASN A 208 19.93 -0.35 3.01
CA ASN A 208 18.95 -0.71 4.02
C ASN A 208 17.87 -1.63 3.44
N LEU A 209 17.87 -2.90 3.84
CA LEU A 209 16.88 -3.88 3.38
C LEU A 209 15.45 -3.67 3.91
N LYS A 210 15.17 -2.52 4.53
CA LYS A 210 13.82 -2.06 4.87
C LYS A 210 13.27 -1.02 3.88
N VAL A 211 14.11 -0.54 2.96
CA VAL A 211 13.76 0.46 1.94
C VAL A 211 13.72 -0.25 0.59
N SER A 212 12.58 -0.22 -0.10
CA SER A 212 12.40 -0.97 -1.36
C SER A 212 13.40 -0.55 -2.43
N GLU A 213 13.67 0.76 -2.54
CA GLU A 213 14.58 1.34 -3.52
C GLU A 213 16.02 0.84 -3.33
N ASP A 214 16.47 0.72 -2.08
CA ASP A 214 17.79 0.19 -1.74
C ASP A 214 17.91 -1.30 -2.13
N ILE A 215 16.84 -2.07 -1.98
CA ILE A 215 16.82 -3.49 -2.38
C ILE A 215 16.84 -3.60 -3.91
N ILE A 216 16.05 -2.79 -4.61
CA ILE A 216 16.05 -2.71 -6.08
C ILE A 216 17.45 -2.35 -6.58
N MET A 217 18.10 -1.34 -5.99
CA MET A 217 19.48 -0.95 -6.31
C MET A 217 20.45 -2.12 -6.13
N LEU A 218 20.35 -2.85 -5.02
CA LEU A 218 21.19 -4.01 -4.75
C LEU A 218 20.96 -5.15 -5.77
N VAL A 219 19.72 -5.44 -6.15
CA VAL A 219 19.41 -6.50 -7.12
C VAL A 219 19.81 -6.09 -8.56
N ASN A 220 19.67 -4.81 -8.92
CA ASN A 220 20.22 -4.30 -10.18
C ASN A 220 21.73 -4.50 -10.26
N TYR A 221 22.47 -4.21 -9.18
CA TYR A 221 23.90 -4.49 -9.13
C TYR A 221 24.20 -6.00 -9.28
N CYS A 222 23.38 -6.89 -8.71
CA CYS A 222 23.52 -8.33 -8.98
C CYS A 222 23.34 -8.66 -10.47
N ASN A 223 22.39 -8.05 -11.15
CA ASN A 223 22.19 -8.25 -12.60
C ASN A 223 23.43 -7.79 -13.40
N GLU A 224 24.03 -6.65 -13.04
CA GLU A 224 25.27 -6.15 -13.68
C GLU A 224 26.48 -7.10 -13.51
N LEU A 225 26.49 -7.93 -12.46
CA LEU A 225 27.56 -8.90 -12.21
C LEU A 225 27.39 -10.23 -12.96
N VAL A 226 26.19 -10.49 -13.50
CA VAL A 226 25.83 -11.74 -14.20
C VAL A 226 25.73 -11.52 -15.71
N LEU A 227 25.60 -10.28 -16.17
CA LEU A 227 25.86 -9.87 -17.56
C LEU A 227 27.33 -10.10 -17.93
#